data_AF-A0A951IBJ4-F1
#
_entry.id   AF-A0A951IBJ4-F1
#
_cell.length_a   1.000
_cell.length_b   1.000
_cell.length_c   1.000
_cell.angle_alpha   90.00
_cell.angle_beta   90.00
_cell.angle_gamma   90.00
#
_symmetry.space_group_name_H-M   'P 1'
#
loop_
_entity.id
_entity.type
_entity.pdbx_description
1 polymer ?
#
loop_
_entity_poly.entity_id
_entity_poly.type
_entity_poly.pdbx_seq_one_letter_code
_entity_poly.pdbx_strand_id
1 'polypeptide(L)'
;MEEQLNPQDALSIDPEIRVQLKQTAGWAQFLAIVFMVLISFGLLAMIGFSMLKAFFQRFPTRSYRQFDYLNQGAVLTGIGCLLVIGMVSAYFLYRFSSHTRRALYSEDQQALESGVRSLKYYLIIGAVIGVMGMILNIVKNLI
;
A
#
# COMPACT_ATOMS: atom_id res chain seq x y z
N MET A 1 -4.29 18.21 -44.90
CA MET A 1 -3.39 17.91 -43.78
C MET A 1 -3.87 16.59 -43.22
N GLU A 2 -3.35 15.50 -43.75
CA GLU A 2 -3.68 14.15 -43.30
C GLU A 2 -2.96 13.94 -41.97
N GLU A 3 -3.73 13.95 -40.89
CA GLU A 3 -3.26 13.66 -39.54
C GLU A 3 -2.84 12.18 -39.55
N GLN A 4 -1.55 11.93 -39.74
CA GLN A 4 -0.99 10.59 -39.69
C GLN A 4 -1.23 10.01 -38.30
N LEU A 5 -2.25 9.17 -38.20
CA LEU A 5 -2.52 8.36 -37.02
C LEU A 5 -1.31 7.44 -36.82
N ASN A 6 -0.46 7.81 -35.86
CA ASN A 6 0.78 7.13 -35.57
C ASN A 6 0.49 5.67 -35.19
N PRO A 7 0.94 4.67 -35.96
CA PRO A 7 0.67 3.26 -35.69
C PRO A 7 1.31 2.74 -34.38
N GLN A 8 2.06 3.58 -33.66
CA GLN A 8 2.62 3.27 -32.34
C GLN A 8 1.63 3.40 -31.17
N ASP A 9 0.44 4.00 -31.39
CA ASP A 9 -0.61 4.08 -30.35
C ASP A 9 -1.56 2.87 -30.35
N ALA A 10 -1.48 2.00 -31.36
CA ALA A 10 -2.23 0.75 -31.38
C ALA A 10 -1.52 -0.30 -30.52
N LEU A 11 -2.13 -0.64 -29.39
CA LEU A 11 -1.64 -1.61 -28.42
C LEU A 11 -1.44 -3.00 -29.07
N SER A 12 -0.25 -3.24 -29.63
CA SER A 12 0.13 -4.53 -30.21
C SER A 12 0.59 -5.47 -29.09
N ILE A 13 -0.38 -6.02 -28.35
CA ILE A 13 -0.13 -7.02 -27.29
C ILE A 13 -0.66 -8.36 -27.75
N ASP A 14 0.17 -9.38 -27.58
CA ASP A 14 -0.22 -10.76 -27.83
C ASP A 14 -1.51 -11.10 -27.06
N PRO A 15 -2.52 -11.73 -27.71
CA PRO A 15 -3.76 -12.10 -27.04
C PRO A 15 -3.54 -12.92 -25.76
N GLU A 16 -2.49 -13.72 -25.66
CA GLU A 16 -2.16 -14.47 -24.45
C GLU A 16 -1.75 -13.54 -23.29
N ILE A 17 -0.87 -12.58 -23.56
CA ILE A 17 -0.37 -11.61 -22.57
C ILE A 17 -1.54 -10.73 -22.07
N ARG A 18 -2.49 -10.40 -22.95
CA ARG A 18 -3.69 -9.63 -22.60
C ARG A 18 -4.58 -10.37 -21.59
N VAL A 19 -4.75 -11.68 -21.74
CA VAL A 19 -5.52 -12.50 -20.79
C VAL A 19 -4.82 -12.54 -19.43
N GLN A 20 -3.50 -12.75 -19.41
CA GLN A 20 -2.70 -12.76 -18.18
C GLN A 20 -2.76 -11.41 -17.46
N LEU A 21 -2.51 -10.30 -18.16
CA LEU A 21 -2.58 -8.95 -17.59
C LEU A 21 -3.96 -8.65 -16.99
N LYS A 22 -5.04 -9.08 -17.66
CA LYS A 22 -6.40 -8.91 -17.15
C LYS A 22 -6.62 -9.66 -15.84
N GLN A 23 -6.16 -10.92 -15.76
CA GLN A 23 -6.23 -11.72 -14.54
C GLN A 23 -5.38 -11.11 -13.42
N THR A 24 -4.13 -10.76 -13.71
CA THR A 24 -3.22 -10.11 -12.74
C THR A 24 -3.79 -8.78 -12.23
N ALA A 25 -4.36 -7.95 -13.10
CA ALA A 25 -5.00 -6.71 -12.69
C ALA A 25 -6.22 -6.98 -11.80
N GLY A 26 -7.00 -8.03 -12.08
CA GLY A 26 -8.11 -8.45 -11.22
C GLY A 26 -7.65 -8.85 -9.81
N TRP A 27 -6.62 -9.70 -9.73
CA TRP A 27 -6.02 -10.11 -8.45
C TRP A 27 -5.40 -8.93 -7.70
N ALA A 28 -4.71 -8.03 -8.40
CA ALA A 28 -4.14 -6.83 -7.81
C ALA A 28 -5.22 -5.91 -7.23
N GLN A 29 -6.39 -5.80 -7.89
CA GLN A 29 -7.53 -5.04 -7.35
C GLN A 29 -8.03 -5.63 -6.04
N PHE A 30 -8.22 -6.95 -6.04
CA PHE A 30 -8.70 -7.68 -4.86
C PHE A 30 -7.72 -7.49 -3.70
N LEU A 31 -6.42 -7.70 -3.94
CA LEU A 31 -5.38 -7.54 -2.94
C LEU A 31 -5.31 -6.10 -2.41
N ALA A 32 -5.41 -5.11 -3.28
CA ALA A 32 -5.41 -3.70 -2.89
C ALA A 32 -6.59 -3.36 -1.95
N ILE A 33 -7.79 -3.82 -2.27
CA ILE A 33 -8.99 -3.60 -1.43
C ILE A 33 -8.81 -4.28 -0.07
N VAL A 34 -8.35 -5.54 -0.05
CA VAL A 34 -8.11 -6.26 1.20
C VAL A 34 -7.10 -5.53 2.08
N PHE A 35 -5.96 -5.10 1.53
CA PHE A 35 -4.98 -4.33 2.29
C PHE A 35 -5.52 -3.00 2.77
N MET A 36 -6.29 -2.29 1.94
CA MET A 36 -6.87 -1.00 2.33
C MET A 36 -7.84 -1.15 3.50
N VAL A 37 -8.69 -2.19 3.49
CA VAL A 37 -9.61 -2.50 4.58
C VAL A 37 -8.85 -2.86 5.86
N LEU A 38 -7.88 -3.78 5.79
CA LEU A 38 -7.09 -4.19 6.95
C LEU A 38 -6.33 -3.02 7.59
N ILE A 39 -5.69 -2.17 6.77
CA ILE A 39 -4.96 -0.99 7.25
C ILE A 39 -5.92 0.02 7.89
N SER A 40 -7.11 0.22 7.29
CA SER A 40 -8.13 1.12 7.84
C SER A 40 -8.64 0.65 9.21
N PHE A 41 -8.89 -0.65 9.37
CA PHE A 41 -9.21 -1.23 10.68
C PHE A 41 -8.06 -1.06 11.68
N GLY A 42 -6.82 -1.22 11.25
CA GLY A 42 -5.64 -0.98 12.08
C GLY A 42 -5.53 0.47 12.57
N LEU A 43 -5.79 1.44 11.70
CA LEU A 43 -5.81 2.86 12.07
C LEU A 43 -6.94 3.19 13.06
N LEU A 44 -8.15 2.66 12.83
CA LEU A 44 -9.28 2.83 13.76
C LEU A 44 -8.99 2.21 15.13
N ALA A 45 -8.40 1.01 15.14
CA ALA A 45 -7.98 0.37 16.38
C ALA A 45 -6.96 1.24 17.13
N MET A 46 -5.95 1.79 16.44
CA MET A 46 -4.95 2.67 17.05
C MET A 46 -5.56 3.92 17.68
N ILE A 47 -6.50 4.58 16.98
CA ILE A 47 -7.21 5.76 17.50
C ILE A 47 -8.06 5.35 18.70
N GLY A 48 -8.79 4.24 18.61
CA GLY A 48 -9.62 3.70 19.69
C GLY A 48 -8.81 3.39 20.95
N PHE A 49 -7.66 2.72 20.81
CA PHE A 49 -6.74 2.47 21.92
C PHE A 49 -6.20 3.77 22.54
N SER A 50 -5.88 4.76 21.71
CA SER A 50 -5.39 6.06 22.18
C SER A 50 -6.44 6.83 22.99
N MET A 51 -7.69 6.84 22.51
CA MET A 51 -8.82 7.47 23.22
C MET A 51 -9.15 6.73 24.53
N LEU A 52 -9.15 5.39 24.48
CA LEU A 52 -9.40 4.57 25.67
C LEU A 52 -8.33 4.81 26.74
N LYS A 53 -7.06 4.88 26.33
CA LYS A 53 -5.95 5.23 27.22
C LYS A 53 -6.16 6.59 27.88
N ALA A 54 -6.49 7.62 27.11
CA ALA A 54 -6.75 8.98 27.61
C ALA A 54 -7.94 9.03 28.59
N PHE A 55 -8.98 8.23 28.35
CA PHE A 55 -10.14 8.13 29.23
C PHE A 55 -9.76 7.51 30.59
N PHE A 56 -9.06 6.38 30.59
CA PHE A 56 -8.62 5.73 31.83
C PHE A 56 -7.59 6.54 32.61
N GLN A 57 -6.83 7.42 31.94
CA GLN A 57 -5.89 8.34 32.57
C GLN A 57 -6.56 9.29 33.57
N ARG A 58 -7.86 9.56 33.40
CA ARG A 58 -8.67 10.41 34.30
C ARG A 58 -9.14 9.68 35.57
N PHE A 59 -9.04 8.36 35.60
CA PHE A 59 -9.39 7.53 36.76
C PHE A 59 -8.14 6.79 37.25
N PRO A 60 -7.35 7.39 38.16
CA PRO A 60 -6.09 6.81 38.62
C PRO A 60 -6.33 5.56 39.46
N THR A 61 -6.49 4.43 38.78
CA THR A 61 -6.48 3.09 39.37
C THR A 61 -5.06 2.54 39.35
N ARG A 62 -4.66 1.76 40.37
CA ARG A 62 -3.30 1.18 40.49
C ARG A 62 -2.86 0.37 39.26
N SER A 63 -3.80 -0.11 38.45
CA SER A 63 -3.57 -0.85 37.21
C SER A 63 -2.98 -0.01 36.06
N TYR A 64 -3.01 1.33 36.15
CA TYR A 64 -2.51 2.21 35.09
C TYR A 64 -0.97 2.20 34.97
N ARG A 65 -0.25 1.90 36.06
CA ARG A 65 1.22 1.86 36.07
C ARG A 65 1.82 0.75 35.19
N GLN A 66 1.07 -0.31 34.89
CA GLN A 66 1.56 -1.40 34.05
C GLN A 66 1.53 -1.05 32.55
N PHE A 67 0.75 -0.03 32.16
CA PHE A 67 0.69 0.49 30.80
C PHE A 67 1.72 1.57 30.49
N ASP A 68 2.48 2.05 31.47
CA ASP A 68 3.36 3.23 31.34
C ASP A 68 4.84 2.88 31.05
N TYR A 69 5.23 1.61 31.13
CA TYR A 69 6.65 1.19 31.04
C TYR A 69 7.20 1.03 29.63
N LEU A 70 6.36 1.03 28.61
CA LEU A 70 6.82 1.06 27.23
C LEU A 70 6.87 2.51 26.79
N ASN A 71 7.95 2.91 26.12
CA ASN A 71 8.17 4.21 25.48
C ASN A 71 7.13 4.42 24.34
N GLN A 72 5.85 4.46 24.71
CA GLN A 72 4.69 4.14 23.85
C GLN A 72 4.48 5.19 22.77
N GLY A 73 4.87 6.44 23.00
CA GLY A 73 4.75 7.49 21.99
C GLY A 73 5.53 7.15 20.73
N ALA A 74 6.81 6.81 20.87
CA ALA A 74 7.69 6.52 19.72
C ALA A 74 7.25 5.26 18.96
N VAL A 75 6.84 4.21 19.68
CA VAL A 75 6.36 2.96 19.06
C VAL A 75 5.04 3.17 18.32
N LEU A 76 4.09 3.89 18.94
CA LEU A 76 2.78 4.14 18.34
C LEU A 76 2.90 5.05 17.11
N THR A 77 3.72 6.11 17.18
CA THR A 77 4.04 6.95 16.02
C THR A 77 4.72 6.15 14.92
N GLY A 78 5.66 5.26 15.26
CA GLY A 78 6.33 4.39 14.28
C GLY A 78 5.36 3.45 13.56
N ILE A 79 4.47 2.79 14.30
CA ILE A 79 3.43 1.92 13.72
C ILE A 79 2.47 2.75 12.85
N GLY A 80 2.08 3.95 13.30
CA GLY A 80 1.21 4.84 12.54
C GLY A 80 1.82 5.24 11.19
N CYS A 81 3.10 5.62 11.18
CA CYS A 81 3.83 5.91 9.96
C CYS A 81 3.86 4.70 8.99
N LEU A 82 4.12 3.49 9.51
CA LEU A 82 4.12 2.28 8.68
C LEU A 82 2.75 1.97 8.08
N LEU A 83 1.66 2.18 8.84
CA LEU A 83 0.31 2.00 8.33
C LEU A 83 -0.02 2.99 7.21
N VAL A 84 0.36 4.26 7.37
CA VAL A 84 0.17 5.29 6.33
C VAL A 84 0.94 4.94 5.06
N ILE A 85 2.21 4.53 5.20
CA ILE A 85 3.03 4.10 4.05
C ILE A 85 2.42 2.86 3.38
N GLY A 86 1.94 1.89 4.17
CA GLY A 86 1.23 0.73 3.66
C GLY A 86 -0.03 1.11 2.87
N MET A 87 -0.75 2.13 3.31
CA MET A 87 -1.93 2.64 2.62
C MET A 87 -1.58 3.25 1.26
N VAL A 88 -0.46 3.99 1.20
CA VAL A 88 0.08 4.53 -0.07
C VAL A 88 0.47 3.39 -1.02
N SER A 89 1.11 2.33 -0.52
CA SER A 89 1.42 1.14 -1.32
C SER A 89 0.16 0.46 -1.88
N ALA A 90 -0.86 0.25 -1.04
CA ALA A 90 -2.13 -0.33 -1.47
C ALA A 90 -2.82 0.54 -2.54
N TYR A 91 -2.71 1.87 -2.42
CA TYR A 91 -3.20 2.80 -3.43
C TYR A 91 -2.49 2.65 -4.79
N PHE A 92 -1.16 2.51 -4.81
CA PHE A 92 -0.43 2.25 -6.06
C PHE A 92 -0.81 0.92 -6.71
N LEU A 93 -1.08 -0.11 -5.90
CA LEU A 93 -1.55 -1.41 -6.40
C LEU A 93 -2.97 -1.33 -7.00
N TYR A 94 -3.87 -0.57 -6.34
CA TYR A 94 -5.19 -0.27 -6.88
C TYR A 94 -5.10 0.51 -8.20
N ARG A 95 -4.20 1.50 -8.24
CA ARG A 95 -3.95 2.32 -9.43
C ARG A 95 -3.43 1.48 -10.60
N PHE A 96 -2.47 0.58 -10.37
CA PHE A 96 -2.01 -0.40 -11.36
C PHE A 96 -3.19 -1.18 -11.94
N SER A 97 -4.03 -1.76 -11.09
CA SER A 97 -5.18 -2.55 -11.53
C SER A 97 -6.14 -1.74 -12.40
N SER A 98 -6.52 -0.54 -11.95
CA SER A 98 -7.49 0.32 -12.64
C SER A 98 -6.97 0.78 -14.02
N HIS A 99 -5.73 1.27 -14.09
CA HIS A 99 -5.13 1.71 -15.35
C HIS A 99 -4.90 0.55 -16.31
N THR A 100 -4.46 -0.61 -15.80
CA THR A 100 -4.20 -1.79 -16.64
C THR A 100 -5.51 -2.34 -17.22
N ARG A 101 -6.58 -2.46 -16.42
CA ARG A 101 -7.90 -2.85 -16.96
C ARG A 101 -8.37 -1.86 -18.01
N ARG A 102 -8.30 -0.55 -17.74
CA ARG A 102 -8.73 0.49 -18.69
C ARG A 102 -7.93 0.42 -19.99
N ALA A 103 -6.60 0.34 -19.92
CA ALA A 103 -5.72 0.20 -21.08
C ALA A 103 -6.08 -1.00 -21.96
N LEU A 104 -6.39 -2.15 -21.32
CA LEU A 104 -6.81 -3.34 -22.05
C LEU A 104 -8.17 -3.19 -22.74
N TYR A 105 -9.07 -2.34 -22.23
CA TYR A 105 -10.37 -2.08 -22.85
C TYR A 105 -10.32 -0.99 -23.92
N SER A 106 -9.51 0.06 -23.72
CA SER A 106 -9.40 1.20 -24.63
C SER A 106 -8.25 1.10 -25.63
N GLU A 107 -7.49 0.00 -25.61
CA GLU A 107 -6.28 -0.21 -26.44
C GLU A 107 -5.28 0.96 -26.34
N ASP A 108 -5.24 1.59 -25.17
CA ASP A 108 -4.45 2.79 -24.90
C ASP A 108 -3.10 2.38 -24.28
N GLN A 109 -2.04 2.52 -25.08
CA GLN A 109 -0.68 2.19 -24.66
C GLN A 109 -0.17 3.08 -23.52
N GLN A 110 -0.55 4.36 -23.49
CA GLN A 110 -0.15 5.29 -22.43
C GLN A 110 -0.77 4.89 -21.08
N ALA A 111 -2.02 4.43 -21.10
CA ALA A 111 -2.69 3.92 -19.91
C ALA A 111 -1.99 2.66 -19.36
N LEU A 112 -1.49 1.77 -20.24
CA LEU A 112 -0.76 0.58 -19.82
C LEU A 112 0.59 0.93 -19.19
N GLU A 113 1.35 1.84 -19.82
CA GLU A 113 2.62 2.32 -19.27
C GLU A 113 2.46 2.97 -17.89
N SER A 114 1.41 3.78 -17.71
CA SER A 114 1.06 4.37 -16.41
C SER A 114 0.71 3.30 -15.37
N GLY A 115 0.01 2.23 -15.79
CA GLY A 115 -0.26 1.06 -14.95
C GLY A 115 1.03 0.40 -14.48
N VAL A 116 1.89 -0.02 -15.41
CA VAL A 116 3.17 -0.68 -15.11
C VAL A 116 4.07 0.20 -14.25
N ARG A 117 4.09 1.51 -14.50
CA ARG A 117 4.83 2.47 -13.65
C ARG A 117 4.33 2.47 -12.21
N SER A 118 3.01 2.37 -12.00
CA SER A 118 2.42 2.27 -10.66
C SER A 118 2.82 0.97 -9.94
N LEU A 119 2.90 -0.15 -10.67
CA LEU A 119 3.39 -1.41 -10.13
C LEU A 119 4.88 -1.33 -9.74
N LYS A 120 5.69 -0.64 -10.55
CA LYS A 120 7.11 -0.40 -10.22
C LYS A 120 7.26 0.38 -8.91
N TYR A 121 6.46 1.43 -8.69
CA TYR A 121 6.48 2.16 -7.42
C TYR A 121 6.07 1.29 -6.24
N TYR A 122 5.03 0.46 -6.39
CA TYR A 122 4.63 -0.49 -5.35
C TYR A 122 5.79 -1.42 -4.94
N LEU A 123 6.50 -2.00 -5.92
CA LEU A 123 7.65 -2.87 -5.65
C LEU A 123 8.83 -2.13 -5.02
N ILE A 124 9.12 -0.91 -5.46
CA ILE A 124 10.20 -0.09 -4.88
C ILE A 124 9.88 0.26 -3.42
N ILE A 125 8.66 0.71 -3.13
CA ILE A 125 8.24 1.04 -1.76
C ILE A 125 8.33 -0.21 -0.87
N GLY A 126 7.81 -1.35 -1.36
CA GLY A 126 7.91 -2.63 -0.65
C GLY A 126 9.36 -3.06 -0.38
N ALA A 127 10.25 -2.94 -1.36
CA ALA A 127 11.66 -3.27 -1.21
C ALA A 127 12.36 -2.36 -0.20
N VAL A 128 12.13 -1.04 -0.25
CA VAL A 128 12.70 -0.07 0.69
C VAL A 128 12.27 -0.39 2.13
N ILE A 129 10.97 -0.65 2.35
CA ILE A 129 10.45 -1.00 3.68
C ILE A 129 11.02 -2.34 4.15
N GLY A 130 11.10 -3.34 3.27
CA GLY A 130 11.64 -4.66 3.58
C GLY A 130 13.11 -4.59 4.02
N VAL A 131 13.93 -3.87 3.25
CA VAL A 131 15.35 -3.66 3.59
C VAL A 131 15.49 -2.88 4.91
N MET A 132 14.71 -1.81 5.09
CA MET A 132 14.73 -1.03 6.33
C MET A 132 14.35 -1.91 7.54
N GLY A 133 13.31 -2.73 7.41
CA GLY A 133 12.88 -3.67 8.46
C GLY A 133 13.94 -4.72 8.78
N MET A 134 14.64 -5.23 7.75
CA MET A 134 15.73 -6.20 7.93
C MET A 134 16.92 -5.58 8.68
N ILE A 135 17.32 -4.36 8.33
CA ILE A 135 18.39 -3.62 9.02
C ILE A 135 18.03 -3.42 10.50
N LEU A 136 16.81 -2.96 10.78
CA LEU A 136 16.35 -2.76 12.16
C LEU A 136 16.36 -4.06 12.97
N ASN A 137 16.00 -5.19 12.35
CA ASN A 137 16.02 -6.50 13.00
C ASN A 137 17.46 -6.92 13.36
N ILE A 138 18.40 -6.75 12.43
CA ILE A 138 19.82 -7.07 12.65
C ILE A 138 20.40 -6.21 13.77
N VAL A 139 20.18 -4.90 13.73
CA VAL A 139 20.67 -3.97 14.75
C VAL A 139 20.12 -4.33 16.13
N LYS A 140 18.83 -4.65 16.23
CA LYS A 140 18.20 -5.06 17.48
C LYS A 140 18.81 -6.35 18.06
N ASN A 141 19.27 -7.26 17.21
CA ASN A 141 19.88 -8.51 17.66
C ASN A 141 21.36 -8.35 18.05
N LEU A 142 21.99 -7.23 17.72
CA LEU A 142 23.41 -6.94 17.99
C LEU A 142 23.64 -6.12 19.27
N ILE A 143 22.59 -5.44 19.77
CA ILE A 143 22.59 -4.57 20.96
C ILE A 143 21.88 -5.30 22.10
#